data_AF-A0AAU3WDN9-F1
#
_entry.id   AF-A0AAU3WDN9-F1
#
_cell.length_a   1.000
_cell.length_b   1.000
_cell.length_c   1.000
_cell.angle_alpha   90.00
_cell.angle_beta   90.00
_cell.angle_gamma   90.00
#
_symmetry.space_group_name_H-M   'P 1'
#
loop_
_entity.id
_entity.type
_entity.pdbx_description
1 polymer ?
#
loop_
_entity_poly.entity_id
_entity_poly.type
_entity_poly.pdbx_seq_one_letter_code
_entity_poly.pdbx_strand_id
1 'polypeptide(L)'
;MTVQPVTTTLNLTADRSWLASLHGTSEVDSITLDMSTFVSGTHYVPSPDTSIPYSRFLSGISVGKITASGLYGLYATGASDGRQTLAGFVFAEVLLAPAQTKVPAALLWHGSVKTAKLPIAVAAVAPSASCQIRFV
;
A
#
# COMPACT_ATOMS: atom_id res chain seq x y z
N MET A 1 -36.14 -22.08 -16.78
CA MET A 1 -34.73 -21.62 -16.70
C MET A 1 -34.26 -21.87 -15.28
N THR A 2 -33.38 -22.85 -15.08
CA THR A 2 -32.83 -23.15 -13.75
C THR A 2 -31.59 -22.28 -13.56
N VAL A 3 -31.64 -21.34 -12.62
CA VAL A 3 -30.48 -20.51 -12.27
C VAL A 3 -29.66 -21.32 -11.27
N GLN A 4 -28.54 -21.87 -11.71
CA GLN A 4 -27.65 -22.64 -10.84
C GLN A 4 -26.59 -21.68 -10.28
N PRO A 5 -26.46 -21.53 -8.95
CA PRO A 5 -25.43 -20.68 -8.38
C PRO A 5 -24.04 -21.28 -8.62
N VAL A 6 -23.13 -20.45 -9.12
CA VAL A 6 -21.71 -20.79 -9.26
C VAL A 6 -20.94 -20.03 -8.19
N THR A 7 -19.99 -20.71 -7.54
CA THR A 7 -19.08 -20.08 -6.56
C THR A 7 -17.65 -20.29 -7.03
N THR A 8 -16.87 -19.22 -7.03
CA THR A 8 -15.44 -19.25 -7.35
C THR A 8 -14.64 -18.88 -6.10
N THR A 9 -13.50 -19.53 -5.89
CA THR A 9 -12.54 -19.18 -4.84
C THR A 9 -11.18 -18.94 -5.46
N LEU A 10 -10.58 -17.78 -5.15
CA LEU A 10 -9.23 -17.42 -5.56
C LEU A 10 -8.36 -17.30 -4.31
N ASN A 11 -7.23 -18.01 -4.29
CA ASN A 11 -6.23 -17.91 -3.23
C ASN A 11 -5.07 -17.05 -3.72
N LEU A 12 -4.75 -15.99 -2.97
CA LEU A 12 -3.64 -15.09 -3.26
C LEU A 12 -2.65 -15.15 -2.09
N THR A 13 -1.37 -15.26 -2.41
CA THR A 13 -0.32 -15.16 -1.39
C THR A 13 0.00 -13.69 -1.16
N ALA A 14 -0.20 -13.21 0.07
CA ALA A 14 0.25 -11.87 0.45
C ALA A 14 1.78 -11.88 0.58
N ASP A 15 2.48 -11.29 -0.38
CA ASP A 15 3.94 -11.20 -0.32
C ASP A 15 4.36 -10.07 0.63
N ARG A 16 5.00 -10.45 1.73
CA ARG A 16 5.63 -9.55 2.71
C ARG A 16 7.12 -9.83 2.88
N SER A 17 7.77 -10.35 1.84
CA SER A 17 9.22 -10.63 1.86
C SER A 17 10.08 -9.38 2.09
N TRP A 18 9.52 -8.18 1.84
CA TRP A 18 10.09 -6.87 2.18
C TRP A 18 10.17 -6.60 3.69
N LEU A 19 9.39 -7.29 4.52
CA LEU A 19 9.43 -7.14 5.96
C LEU A 19 10.73 -7.78 6.50
N ALA A 20 11.61 -6.96 7.07
CA ALA A 20 12.88 -7.44 7.60
C ALA A 20 12.77 -7.96 9.04
N SER A 21 11.77 -7.49 9.78
CA SER A 21 11.55 -7.81 11.19
C SER A 21 10.07 -7.73 11.54
N LEU A 22 9.66 -8.50 12.56
CA LEU A 22 8.30 -8.47 13.12
C LEU A 22 8.04 -7.21 13.99
N HIS A 23 9.05 -6.40 14.27
CA HIS A 23 8.84 -5.17 15.03
C HIS A 23 7.88 -4.21 14.31
N GLY A 24 6.88 -3.73 15.04
CA GLY A 24 5.86 -2.80 14.57
C GLY A 24 4.68 -3.40 13.83
N THR A 25 4.66 -4.73 13.61
CA THR A 25 3.52 -5.36 12.93
C THR A 25 2.27 -5.44 13.80
N SER A 26 2.39 -5.31 15.12
CA SER A 26 1.26 -5.22 16.06
C SER A 26 0.75 -3.80 16.28
N GLU A 27 1.55 -2.79 15.89
CA GLU A 27 1.29 -1.37 16.17
C GLU A 27 1.16 -0.57 14.86
N VAL A 28 0.43 -1.13 13.90
CA VAL A 28 0.17 -0.48 12.61
C VAL A 28 -0.93 0.58 12.73
N ASP A 29 -0.76 1.68 12.01
CA ASP A 29 -1.77 2.74 11.99
C ASP A 29 -2.82 2.47 10.90
N SER A 30 -4.08 2.78 11.20
CA SER A 30 -5.14 2.80 10.18
C SER A 30 -5.05 4.08 9.35
N ILE A 31 -4.90 3.94 8.04
CA ILE A 31 -4.82 5.05 7.09
C ILE A 31 -5.83 4.92 5.96
N THR A 32 -6.08 6.02 5.25
CA THR A 32 -6.85 6.02 4.00
C THR A 32 -5.98 6.51 2.86
N LEU A 33 -5.81 5.67 1.84
CA LEU A 33 -5.05 5.96 0.64
C LEU A 33 -5.85 6.85 -0.32
N ASP A 34 -5.15 7.79 -0.97
CA ASP A 34 -5.64 8.56 -2.10
C ASP A 34 -5.17 7.94 -3.41
N MET A 35 -6.08 7.22 -4.08
CA MET A 35 -5.78 6.45 -5.29
C MET A 35 -5.34 7.30 -6.49
N SER A 36 -5.59 8.62 -6.45
CA SER A 36 -5.17 9.55 -7.51
C SER A 36 -3.65 9.64 -7.71
N THR A 37 -2.88 9.24 -6.71
CA THR A 37 -1.40 9.27 -6.74
C THR A 37 -0.77 7.94 -7.15
N PHE A 38 -1.57 6.89 -7.34
CA PHE A 38 -1.10 5.53 -7.61
C PHE A 38 -1.47 5.08 -9.03
N VAL A 39 -0.52 4.41 -9.67
CA VAL A 39 -0.65 3.91 -11.05
C VAL A 39 -1.04 2.43 -11.07
N SER A 40 -2.07 2.10 -11.85
CA SER A 40 -2.52 0.72 -12.13
C SER A 40 -1.43 -0.11 -12.82
N GLY A 41 -1.31 -1.38 -12.46
CA GLY A 41 -0.28 -2.28 -12.97
C GLY A 41 1.10 -2.05 -12.36
N THR A 42 1.28 -0.98 -11.57
CA THR A 42 2.53 -0.70 -10.85
C THR A 42 2.33 -0.84 -9.34
N HIS A 43 1.40 -0.08 -8.75
CA HIS A 43 1.19 -0.05 -7.29
C HIS A 43 0.05 -0.98 -6.85
N TYR A 44 -0.86 -1.25 -7.77
CA TYR A 44 -1.96 -2.19 -7.58
C TYR A 44 -2.18 -2.97 -8.86
N VAL A 45 -2.63 -4.22 -8.70
CA VAL A 45 -2.97 -5.10 -9.82
C VAL A 45 -4.48 -4.97 -10.05
N PRO A 46 -4.93 -4.45 -11.21
CA PRO A 46 -6.35 -4.40 -11.52
C PRO A 46 -6.91 -5.81 -11.64
N SER A 47 -8.16 -6.02 -11.23
CA SER A 47 -8.80 -7.31 -11.48
C SER A 47 -8.97 -7.52 -12.99
N PRO A 48 -8.53 -8.66 -13.54
CA PRO A 48 -8.84 -9.04 -14.91
C PRO A 48 -10.24 -9.67 -15.04
N ASP A 49 -10.91 -9.99 -13.93
CA ASP A 49 -12.15 -10.75 -13.90
C ASP A 49 -13.34 -9.82 -13.58
N THR A 50 -14.40 -9.91 -14.39
CA THR A 50 -15.67 -9.21 -14.17
C THR A 50 -16.50 -9.84 -13.04
N SER A 51 -16.17 -11.07 -12.63
CA SER A 51 -16.84 -11.85 -11.58
C SER A 51 -16.24 -11.62 -10.20
N ILE A 52 -14.93 -11.32 -10.13
CA ILE A 52 -14.21 -10.93 -8.91
C ILE A 52 -13.72 -9.50 -9.13
N PRO A 53 -14.55 -8.46 -8.88
CA PRO A 53 -14.25 -7.11 -9.34
C PRO A 53 -13.13 -6.44 -8.54
N TYR A 54 -12.60 -7.07 -7.50
CA TYR A 54 -11.64 -6.43 -6.60
C TYR A 54 -10.23 -6.40 -7.19
N SER A 55 -9.73 -5.20 -7.41
CA SER A 55 -8.30 -4.97 -7.65
C SER A 55 -7.52 -5.13 -6.34
N ARG A 56 -6.21 -5.33 -6.43
CA ARG A 56 -5.35 -5.60 -5.27
C ARG A 56 -4.23 -4.58 -5.16
N PHE A 57 -4.26 -3.78 -4.10
CA PHE A 57 -3.17 -2.90 -3.72
C PHE A 57 -2.04 -3.69 -3.09
N LEU A 58 -0.81 -3.49 -3.56
CA LEU A 58 0.35 -4.26 -3.10
C LEU A 58 0.80 -3.79 -1.71
N SER A 59 1.30 -4.71 -0.90
CA SER A 59 1.97 -4.37 0.35
C SER A 59 3.41 -3.91 0.09
N GLY A 60 4.01 -3.15 1.00
CA GLY A 60 5.36 -2.60 0.82
C GLY A 60 5.40 -1.38 -0.10
N ILE A 61 4.27 -0.77 -0.44
CA ILE A 61 4.27 0.52 -1.15
C ILE A 61 4.54 1.65 -0.16
N SER A 62 5.53 2.49 -0.45
CA SER A 62 5.88 3.65 0.37
C SER A 62 4.87 4.78 0.20
N VAL A 63 4.42 5.35 1.32
CA VAL A 63 3.41 6.41 1.32
C VAL A 63 3.86 7.63 2.12
N GLY A 64 3.35 8.79 1.73
CA GLY A 64 3.46 10.05 2.45
C GLY A 64 2.08 10.65 2.69
N LYS A 65 1.94 11.47 3.73
CA LYS A 65 0.67 12.11 4.07
C LYS A 65 0.49 13.39 3.24
N ILE A 66 -0.64 13.51 2.56
CA ILE A 66 -1.05 14.72 1.86
C ILE A 66 -1.56 15.72 2.90
N THR A 67 -0.89 16.86 3.03
CA THR A 67 -1.18 17.87 4.07
C THR A 67 -2.60 18.40 3.97
N ALA A 68 -3.07 18.67 2.74
CA ALA A 68 -4.39 19.29 2.52
C ALA A 68 -5.57 18.38 2.87
N SER A 69 -5.48 17.08 2.55
CA SER A 69 -6.58 16.12 2.74
C SER A 69 -6.44 15.26 3.98
N GLY A 70 -5.22 15.14 4.54
CA GLY A 70 -4.89 14.18 5.59
C GLY A 70 -4.82 12.73 5.13
N LEU A 71 -5.07 12.46 3.84
CA LEU A 71 -4.99 11.14 3.21
C LEU A 71 -3.55 10.79 2.83
N TYR A 72 -3.32 9.53 2.46
CA TYR A 72 -1.98 9.04 2.15
C TYR A 72 -1.83 8.75 0.66
N GLY A 73 -0.83 9.34 0.03
CA GLY A 73 -0.51 9.08 -1.36
C GLY A 73 0.89 8.48 -1.52
N LEU A 74 1.27 8.19 -2.76
CA LEU A 74 2.58 7.67 -3.09
C LEU A 74 3.69 8.61 -2.58
N TYR A 75 4.63 8.07 -1.81
CA TYR A 75 5.81 8.82 -1.38
C TYR A 75 6.63 9.27 -2.60
N ALA A 76 7.00 10.55 -2.65
CA ALA A 76 7.82 11.10 -3.72
C ALA A 76 8.62 12.30 -3.22
N THR A 77 9.95 12.25 -3.34
CA THR A 77 10.88 13.30 -2.87
C THR A 77 10.64 14.66 -3.53
N GLY A 78 10.18 14.68 -4.78
CA GLY A 78 9.85 15.90 -5.53
C GLY A 78 8.43 16.43 -5.31
N ALA A 79 7.63 15.82 -4.43
CA ALA A 79 6.31 16.33 -4.11
C ALA A 79 6.38 17.58 -3.22
N SER A 80 5.35 18.43 -3.30
CA SER A 80 5.23 19.64 -2.47
C SER A 80 3.95 19.66 -1.63
N ASP A 81 3.22 18.55 -1.61
CA ASP A 81 1.91 18.40 -0.98
C ASP A 81 1.96 17.67 0.37
N GLY A 82 3.16 17.41 0.91
CA GLY A 82 3.41 16.66 2.13
C GLY A 82 3.98 15.26 1.88
N ARG A 83 3.79 14.70 0.67
CA ARG A 83 4.27 13.36 0.32
C ARG A 83 5.78 13.23 0.13
N GLN A 84 6.52 14.34 0.24
CA GLN A 84 7.99 14.33 0.29
C GLN A 84 8.55 13.83 1.63
N THR A 85 7.70 13.72 2.65
CA THR A 85 8.04 13.11 3.94
C THR A 85 7.48 11.70 4.00
N LEU A 86 8.35 10.71 4.19
CA LEU A 86 7.92 9.31 4.30
C LEU A 86 7.08 9.14 5.58
N ALA A 87 5.88 8.59 5.42
CA ALA A 87 5.05 8.19 6.56
C ALA A 87 5.22 6.71 6.90
N GLY A 88 5.54 5.87 5.93
CA GLY A 88 5.79 4.45 6.12
C GLY A 88 5.43 3.63 4.90
N PHE A 89 5.13 2.35 5.13
CA PHE A 89 4.82 1.38 4.08
C PHE A 89 3.45 0.75 4.31
N VAL A 90 2.71 0.48 3.24
CA VAL A 90 1.45 -0.27 3.33
C VAL A 90 1.74 -1.69 3.83
N PHE A 91 1.27 -2.03 5.03
CA PHE A 91 1.65 -3.25 5.73
C PHE A 91 1.01 -4.51 5.14
N ALA A 92 -0.24 -4.41 4.70
CA ALA A 92 -1.01 -5.52 4.19
C ALA A 92 -1.59 -5.17 2.82
N GLU A 93 -1.68 -6.18 1.95
CA GLU A 93 -2.39 -6.03 0.69
C GLU A 93 -3.86 -5.71 0.96
N VAL A 94 -4.43 -4.83 0.14
CA VAL A 94 -5.82 -4.38 0.29
C VAL A 94 -6.58 -4.67 -0.98
N LEU A 95 -7.78 -5.19 -0.84
CA LEU A 95 -8.73 -5.31 -1.94
C LEU A 95 -9.51 -4.00 -2.09
N LEU A 96 -9.61 -3.50 -3.32
CA LEU A 96 -10.35 -2.29 -3.65
C LEU A 96 -11.31 -2.54 -4.82
N ALA A 97 -12.48 -1.93 -4.78
CA ALA A 97 -13.42 -1.97 -5.89
C ALA A 97 -12.87 -1.17 -7.10
N PRO A 98 -13.30 -1.48 -8.33
CA PRO A 98 -12.95 -0.68 -9.49
C PRO A 98 -13.35 0.79 -9.28
N ALA A 99 -12.49 1.71 -9.68
CA ALA A 99 -12.67 3.17 -9.52
C ALA A 99 -12.80 3.67 -8.07
N GLN A 100 -12.56 2.83 -7.05
CA GLN A 100 -12.52 3.28 -5.66
C GLN A 100 -11.37 4.27 -5.48
N THR A 101 -11.69 5.50 -5.06
CA THR A 101 -10.71 6.59 -4.95
C THR A 101 -10.06 6.69 -3.57
N LYS A 102 -10.71 6.12 -2.55
CA LYS A 102 -10.28 6.14 -1.15
C LYS A 102 -10.25 4.72 -0.61
N VAL A 103 -9.07 4.25 -0.20
CA VAL A 103 -8.87 2.83 0.16
C VAL A 103 -8.29 2.75 1.57
N PRO A 104 -8.98 2.09 2.54
CA PRO A 104 -8.42 1.90 3.87
C PRO A 104 -7.23 0.94 3.82
N ALA A 105 -6.16 1.25 4.52
CA ALA A 105 -4.96 0.42 4.58
C ALA A 105 -4.31 0.49 5.97
N ALA A 106 -3.48 -0.50 6.27
CA ALA A 106 -2.63 -0.49 7.46
C ALA A 106 -1.25 0.08 7.11
N LEU A 107 -0.73 0.99 7.93
CA LEU A 107 0.57 1.63 7.77
C LEU A 107 1.58 1.04 8.76
N LEU A 108 2.68 0.52 8.24
CA LEU A 108 3.89 0.24 9.01
C LEU A 108 4.71 1.53 9.09
N TRP A 109 4.69 2.20 10.25
CA TRP A 109 5.41 3.45 10.49
C TRP A 109 6.74 3.25 11.23
N HIS A 110 6.93 2.11 11.91
CA HIS A 110 8.21 1.75 12.54
C HIS A 110 8.58 0.27 12.30
N GLY A 111 9.87 -0.03 12.31
CA GLY A 111 10.39 -1.38 12.08
C GLY A 111 11.58 -1.41 11.13
N SER A 112 11.70 -2.48 10.33
CA SER A 112 12.80 -2.65 9.38
C SER A 112 12.33 -3.21 8.03
N VAL A 113 12.90 -2.67 6.95
CA VAL A 113 12.47 -2.94 5.56
C VAL A 113 13.65 -3.38 4.70
N LYS A 114 13.51 -4.53 4.04
CA LYS A 114 14.44 -5.03 3.00
C LYS A 114 14.14 -4.34 1.69
N THR A 115 14.91 -3.32 1.36
CA THR A 115 14.66 -2.46 0.18
C THR A 115 14.70 -3.23 -1.14
N ALA A 116 15.57 -4.25 -1.24
CA ALA A 116 15.69 -5.11 -2.42
C ALA A 116 14.50 -6.06 -2.64
N LYS A 117 13.55 -6.13 -1.70
CA LYS A 117 12.35 -6.99 -1.77
C LYS A 117 11.05 -6.20 -1.85
N LEU A 118 11.12 -4.87 -1.90
CA LEU A 118 9.94 -4.04 -2.12
C LEU A 118 9.36 -4.30 -3.52
N PRO A 119 8.03 -4.26 -3.70
CA PRO A 119 7.42 -4.40 -5.03
C PRO A 119 7.83 -3.28 -5.98
N ILE A 120 8.17 -2.11 -5.42
CA ILE A 120 8.66 -0.93 -6.15
C ILE A 120 9.82 -0.36 -5.34
N ALA A 121 10.89 0.05 -6.02
CA ALA A 121 12.00 0.74 -5.38
C ALA A 121 11.51 2.02 -4.69
N VAL A 122 11.86 2.18 -3.41
CA VAL A 122 11.58 3.41 -2.67
C VAL A 122 12.57 4.50 -3.10
N ALA A 123 12.07 5.72 -3.29
CA ALA A 123 12.94 6.88 -3.53
C ALA A 123 13.84 7.16 -2.31
N ALA A 124 14.92 7.92 -2.49
CA ALA A 124 15.83 8.25 -1.41
C ALA A 124 15.08 8.93 -0.23
N VAL A 125 15.19 8.34 0.97
CA VAL A 125 14.43 8.77 2.14
C VAL A 125 15.30 9.65 3.03
N ALA A 126 14.88 10.90 3.23
CA ALA A 126 15.45 11.77 4.24
C ALA A 126 15.00 11.34 5.65
N PRO A 127 15.81 11.59 6.70
CA PRO A 127 15.38 11.38 8.08
C PRO A 127 14.04 12.08 8.36
N SER A 128 13.10 11.36 8.96
CA SER A 128 11.77 11.87 9.29
C SER A 128 11.41 11.56 10.73
N ALA A 129 10.70 12.48 11.39
CA ALA A 129 10.09 12.24 12.71
C ALA A 129 8.77 11.44 12.62
N SER A 130 8.15 11.35 11.44
CA SER A 130 6.88 10.64 11.24
C SER A 130 7.03 9.13 11.07
N CYS A 131 8.21 8.64 10.69
CA CYS A 131 8.47 7.22 10.51
C CYS A 131 9.82 6.81 11.10
N GLN A 132 9.86 5.64 11.74
CA GLN A 132 11.07 5.06 12.36
C GLN A 132 11.40 3.73 11.67
N ILE A 133 11.71 3.80 10.37
CA ILE A 133 12.05 2.63 9.55
C ILE A 133 13.56 2.54 9.35
N ARG A 134 14.13 1.39 9.70
CA ARG A 134 15.50 1.02 9.31
C ARG A 134 15.48 0.31 7.97
N PHE A 135 16.24 0.82 7.00
CA PHE A 135 16.45 0.14 5.71
C PHE A 135 17.60 -0.86 5.80
N VAL A 136 17.39 -2.04 5.25
CA VAL A 136 18.36 -3.13 5.12
C VAL A 136 18.36 -3.74 3.71
#